data_AF-E0WSV7-F1
#
_entry.id   AF-E0WSV7-F1
#
_cell.length_a   1.000
_cell.length_b   1.000
_cell.length_c   1.000
_cell.angle_alpha   90.00
_cell.angle_beta   90.00
_cell.angle_gamma   90.00
#
_symmetry.space_group_name_H-M   'P 1'
#
loop_
_entity.id
_entity.type
_entity.pdbx_description
1 polymer ?
#
loop_
_entity_poly.entity_id
_entity_poly.type
_entity_poly.pdbx_seq_one_letter_code
_entity_poly.pdbx_strand_id
1 'polypeptide(L)'
;MLKEKYLKFKEQGIAQECLLVSLCFFLLVWVLFVATPFDIVAANSEEFTSVPGISILWHGLFYALSALISLVVLYVLISFTFKKYIRKFLLFTLIAFSLSVWLNSTFLTGVYGEFNGRDNLQIAPFGLLNWIQIGAFLIIFALAIYFSNRTKIFIYIIASIFLISFSVSTINIASKLSEKKIKQGSEKKFFTYSKNNPNLLFILLDEYQSDYFSEILDDKLKGNLNGFIWFKDAASNFPTTIVAVAAMLTGDIYDNTVDILDFFKASSDHSIAKKFPGGQVNHTPGSDILDLFGNLLGDTDPALSGARNPHVLYVNEGCCAPGALTPHNELRFPKRSILSCWILNAFSQGRHSTLNCIQ
;
A
#
# COMPACT_ATOMS: atom_id res chain seq x y z
N MET A 1 -40.37 14.45 -49.05
CA MET A 1 -40.71 14.60 -47.61
C MET A 1 -40.52 13.31 -46.77
N LEU A 2 -41.12 12.15 -47.10
CA LEU A 2 -40.95 10.90 -46.32
C LEU A 2 -39.52 10.32 -46.36
N LYS A 3 -38.87 10.30 -47.53
CA LYS A 3 -37.49 9.82 -47.72
C LYS A 3 -36.46 10.64 -46.92
N GLU A 4 -36.70 11.95 -46.81
CA GLU A 4 -35.87 12.91 -46.09
C GLU A 4 -35.98 12.75 -44.56
N LYS A 5 -37.21 12.55 -44.05
CA LYS A 5 -37.43 12.18 -42.64
C LYS A 5 -36.76 10.85 -42.29
N TYR A 6 -36.86 9.85 -43.17
CA TYR A 6 -36.25 8.54 -42.96
C TYR A 6 -34.71 8.60 -42.91
N LEU A 7 -34.08 9.37 -43.80
CA LEU A 7 -32.64 9.61 -43.79
C LEU A 7 -32.18 10.29 -42.49
N LYS A 8 -32.86 11.36 -42.06
CA LYS A 8 -32.56 12.04 -40.79
C LYS A 8 -32.70 11.11 -39.57
N PHE A 9 -33.73 10.26 -39.53
CA PHE A 9 -33.89 9.28 -38.45
C PHE A 9 -32.80 8.21 -38.45
N LYS A 10 -32.35 7.77 -39.63
CA LYS A 10 -31.27 6.78 -39.77
C LYS A 10 -29.92 7.34 -39.34
N GLU A 11 -29.61 8.58 -39.73
CA GLU A 11 -28.39 9.29 -39.32
C GLU A 11 -28.36 9.53 -37.80
N GLN A 12 -29.49 9.97 -37.22
CA GLN A 12 -29.60 10.16 -35.77
C GLN A 12 -29.39 8.87 -34.96
N GLY A 13 -29.86 7.72 -35.47
CA GLY A 13 -29.65 6.43 -34.81
C GLY A 13 -28.17 6.01 -34.79
N ILE A 14 -27.45 6.21 -35.89
CA ILE A 14 -26.03 5.87 -36.00
C ILE A 14 -25.17 6.77 -35.11
N ALA A 15 -25.44 8.07 -35.08
CA ALA A 15 -24.72 9.01 -34.23
C ALA A 15 -24.85 8.66 -32.73
N GLN A 16 -26.05 8.23 -32.29
CA GLN A 16 -26.29 7.80 -30.91
C GLN A 16 -25.55 6.50 -30.57
N GLU A 17 -25.51 5.53 -31.49
CA GLU A 17 -24.74 4.29 -31.30
C GLU A 17 -23.25 4.61 -31.14
N CYS A 18 -22.67 5.43 -32.02
CA CYS A 18 -21.26 5.82 -31.94
C CYS A 18 -20.91 6.58 -30.65
N LEU A 19 -21.78 7.51 -30.23
CA LEU A 19 -21.58 8.25 -28.98
C LEU A 19 -21.59 7.31 -27.77
N LEU A 20 -22.54 6.38 -27.72
CA LEU A 20 -22.67 5.44 -26.61
C LEU A 20 -21.48 4.48 -26.52
N VAL A 21 -21.00 3.97 -27.65
CA VAL A 21 -19.78 3.14 -27.72
C VAL A 21 -18.57 3.92 -27.22
N SER A 22 -18.41 5.16 -27.69
CA SER A 22 -17.29 6.02 -27.29
C SER A 22 -17.30 6.22 -25.78
N LEU A 23 -18.47 6.55 -25.20
CA LEU A 23 -18.62 6.70 -23.75
C LEU A 23 -18.29 5.42 -22.97
N CYS A 24 -18.70 4.25 -23.46
CA CYS A 24 -18.36 2.97 -22.83
C CYS A 24 -16.85 2.70 -22.88
N PHE A 25 -16.20 2.96 -24.01
CA PHE A 25 -14.74 2.82 -24.13
C PHE A 25 -14.00 3.80 -23.23
N PHE A 26 -14.43 5.06 -23.17
CA PHE A 26 -13.86 6.03 -22.23
C PHE A 26 -14.01 5.59 -20.79
N LEU A 27 -15.18 5.07 -20.38
CA LEU A 27 -15.39 4.55 -19.04
C LEU A 27 -14.46 3.38 -18.72
N LEU A 28 -14.38 2.38 -19.61
CA LEU A 28 -13.52 1.21 -19.43
C LEU A 28 -12.04 1.57 -19.32
N VAL A 29 -11.58 2.40 -20.26
CA VAL A 29 -10.19 2.84 -20.31
C VAL A 29 -9.84 3.69 -19.08
N TRP A 30 -10.75 4.59 -18.69
CA TRP A 30 -10.59 5.40 -17.48
C TRP A 30 -10.46 4.52 -16.24
N VAL A 31 -11.36 3.56 -16.03
CA VAL A 31 -11.33 2.69 -14.85
C VAL A 31 -10.05 1.85 -14.85
N LEU A 32 -9.78 1.10 -15.92
CA LEU A 32 -8.72 0.09 -15.94
C LEU A 32 -7.30 0.67 -15.98
N PHE A 33 -7.07 1.77 -16.69
CA PHE A 33 -5.72 2.29 -16.94
C PHE A 33 -5.40 3.57 -16.17
N VAL A 34 -6.40 4.25 -15.61
CA VAL A 34 -6.19 5.54 -14.92
C VAL A 34 -6.64 5.45 -13.47
N ALA A 35 -7.93 5.22 -13.21
CA ALA A 35 -8.48 5.27 -11.86
C ALA A 35 -7.92 4.17 -10.95
N THR A 36 -8.07 2.89 -11.32
CA THR A 36 -7.63 1.77 -10.47
C THR A 36 -6.12 1.77 -10.24
N PRO A 37 -5.25 1.93 -11.26
CA PRO A 37 -3.81 1.98 -11.02
C PRO A 37 -3.40 3.18 -10.16
N PHE A 38 -4.04 4.34 -10.35
CA PHE A 38 -3.78 5.50 -9.51
C PHE A 38 -4.17 5.23 -8.06
N ASP A 39 -5.36 4.68 -7.81
CA ASP A 39 -5.82 4.39 -6.46
C ASP A 39 -4.86 3.42 -5.74
N ILE A 40 -4.35 2.40 -6.44
CA ILE A 40 -3.35 1.46 -5.91
C ILE A 40 -2.05 2.19 -5.55
N VAL A 41 -1.49 2.98 -6.45
CA VAL A 41 -0.23 3.72 -6.20
C VAL A 41 -0.40 4.74 -5.09
N ALA A 42 -1.54 5.43 -5.07
CA ALA A 42 -1.83 6.44 -4.07
C ALA A 42 -2.15 5.82 -2.70
N ALA A 43 -2.63 4.58 -2.63
CA ALA A 43 -2.78 3.84 -1.37
C ALA A 43 -1.43 3.32 -0.85
N ASN A 44 -0.51 2.96 -1.74
CA ASN A 44 0.79 2.36 -1.38
C ASN A 44 1.96 3.32 -1.66
N SER A 45 1.76 4.63 -1.43
CA SER A 45 2.70 5.65 -1.90
C SER A 45 4.07 5.62 -1.20
N GLU A 46 4.17 4.87 -0.10
CA GLU A 46 5.41 4.61 0.66
C GLU A 46 6.28 3.54 -0.01
N GLU A 47 5.66 2.57 -0.72
CA GLU A 47 6.38 1.53 -1.46
C GLU A 47 6.98 2.06 -2.77
N PHE A 48 6.34 3.07 -3.37
CA PHE A 48 6.74 3.63 -4.67
C PHE A 48 7.68 4.85 -4.55
N THR A 49 8.46 4.98 -3.48
CA THR A 49 9.40 6.11 -3.28
C THR A 49 10.42 6.28 -4.42
N SER A 50 10.84 5.17 -5.03
CA SER A 50 11.85 5.15 -6.10
C SER A 50 11.29 5.45 -7.49
N VAL A 51 9.98 5.35 -7.67
CA VAL A 51 9.32 5.57 -8.96
C VAL A 51 8.52 6.87 -8.88
N PRO A 52 8.90 7.93 -9.61
CA PRO A 52 8.11 9.16 -9.62
C PRO A 52 6.67 8.84 -10.01
N GLY A 53 5.68 9.16 -9.17
CA GLY A 53 4.26 8.88 -9.46
C GLY A 53 3.80 9.45 -10.81
N ILE A 54 4.47 10.50 -11.29
CA ILE A 54 4.28 11.07 -12.63
C ILE A 54 4.57 10.05 -13.74
N SER A 55 5.58 9.18 -13.58
CA SER A 55 5.95 8.17 -14.57
C SER A 55 4.86 7.12 -14.71
N ILE A 56 4.25 6.67 -13.61
CA ILE A 56 3.16 5.69 -13.64
C ILE A 56 1.93 6.30 -14.33
N LEU A 57 1.62 7.57 -14.06
CA LEU A 57 0.56 8.30 -14.77
C LEU A 57 0.82 8.41 -16.28
N TRP A 58 2.04 8.74 -16.69
CA TRP A 58 2.38 8.83 -18.13
C TRP A 58 2.26 7.49 -18.85
N HIS A 59 2.76 6.41 -18.24
CA HIS A 59 2.62 5.07 -18.82
C HIS A 59 1.15 4.64 -18.84
N GLY A 60 0.41 4.90 -17.76
CA GLY A 60 -1.04 4.66 -17.68
C GLY A 60 -1.81 5.39 -18.79
N LEU A 61 -1.52 6.68 -19.02
CA LEU A 61 -2.12 7.46 -20.10
C LEU A 61 -1.73 6.96 -21.50
N PHE A 62 -0.48 6.54 -21.70
CA PHE A 62 -0.03 5.94 -22.95
C PHE A 62 -0.77 4.64 -23.25
N TYR A 63 -0.84 3.73 -22.28
CA TYR A 63 -1.60 2.49 -22.41
C TYR A 63 -3.10 2.75 -22.60
N ALA A 64 -3.67 3.70 -21.86
CA ALA A 64 -5.06 4.14 -22.01
C ALA A 64 -5.36 4.61 -23.44
N LEU A 65 -4.50 5.46 -24.01
CA LEU A 65 -4.68 5.95 -25.38
C LEU A 65 -4.55 4.81 -26.41
N SER A 66 -3.56 3.93 -26.25
CA SER A 66 -3.38 2.77 -27.12
C SER A 66 -4.57 1.81 -27.09
N ALA A 67 -5.13 1.56 -25.90
CA ALA A 67 -6.32 0.75 -25.70
C ALA A 67 -7.55 1.41 -26.33
N LEU A 68 -7.73 2.71 -26.15
CA LEU A 68 -8.84 3.46 -26.75
C LEU A 68 -8.81 3.39 -28.28
N ILE A 69 -7.64 3.63 -28.90
CA ILE A 69 -7.47 3.53 -30.35
C ILE A 69 -7.78 2.11 -30.83
N SER A 70 -7.26 1.09 -30.14
CA SER A 70 -7.47 -0.32 -30.49
C SER A 70 -8.96 -0.70 -30.42
N LEU A 71 -9.67 -0.26 -29.38
CA LEU A 71 -11.11 -0.50 -29.22
C LEU A 71 -11.93 0.21 -30.31
N VAL A 72 -11.58 1.44 -30.68
CA VAL A 72 -12.23 2.18 -31.77
C VAL A 72 -12.04 1.46 -33.10
N VAL A 73 -10.80 1.05 -33.42
CA VAL A 73 -10.50 0.28 -34.65
C VAL A 73 -11.29 -1.02 -34.67
N LEU A 74 -11.31 -1.76 -33.56
CA LEU A 74 -12.07 -3.00 -33.43
C LEU A 74 -13.57 -2.78 -33.65
N TYR A 75 -14.15 -1.73 -33.07
CA TYR A 75 -15.56 -1.39 -33.25
C TYR A 75 -15.89 -1.05 -34.71
N VAL A 76 -15.01 -0.32 -35.39
CA VAL A 76 -15.16 0.02 -36.81
C VAL A 76 -15.15 -1.26 -37.66
N LEU A 77 -14.20 -2.17 -37.44
CA LEU A 77 -14.12 -3.46 -38.15
C LEU A 77 -15.37 -4.32 -37.91
N ILE A 78 -15.85 -4.41 -36.67
CA ILE A 78 -17.08 -5.12 -36.31
C ILE A 78 -18.29 -4.48 -37.01
N SER A 79 -18.33 -3.14 -37.06
CA SER A 79 -19.44 -2.40 -37.66
C SER A 79 -19.57 -2.62 -39.16
N PHE A 80 -18.47 -2.90 -39.86
CA PHE A 80 -18.47 -3.28 -41.27
C PHE A 80 -18.80 -4.77 -41.50
N THR A 81 -18.41 -5.64 -40.57
CA THR A 81 -18.54 -7.09 -40.73
C THR A 81 -19.93 -7.61 -40.39
N PHE A 82 -20.56 -7.08 -39.35
CA PHE A 82 -21.76 -7.69 -38.76
C PHE A 82 -23.07 -6.97 -39.12
N LYS A 83 -24.15 -7.76 -39.21
CA LYS A 83 -25.52 -7.25 -39.41
C LYS A 83 -25.99 -6.42 -38.20
N LYS A 84 -26.95 -5.53 -38.45
CA LYS A 84 -27.52 -4.59 -37.45
C LYS A 84 -27.92 -5.25 -36.12
N TYR A 85 -28.51 -6.44 -36.15
CA TYR A 85 -28.94 -7.15 -34.94
C TYR A 85 -27.78 -7.57 -34.05
N ILE A 86 -26.70 -8.08 -34.65
CA ILE A 86 -25.49 -8.49 -33.94
C ILE A 86 -24.77 -7.26 -33.37
N ARG A 87 -24.66 -6.17 -34.15
CA ARG A 87 -24.06 -4.92 -33.65
C ARG A 87 -24.80 -4.37 -32.42
N LYS A 88 -26.14 -4.40 -32.43
CA LYS A 88 -26.94 -4.02 -31.27
C LYS A 88 -26.68 -4.92 -30.07
N PHE A 89 -26.65 -6.24 -30.27
CA PHE A 89 -26.33 -7.18 -29.19
C PHE A 89 -24.97 -6.86 -28.56
N LEU A 90 -23.92 -6.71 -29.38
CA LEU A 90 -22.58 -6.37 -28.92
C LEU A 90 -22.53 -5.02 -28.18
N LEU A 91 -23.29 -4.02 -28.64
CA LEU A 91 -23.42 -2.73 -27.94
C LEU A 91 -23.97 -2.90 -26.53
N PHE A 92 -25.03 -3.69 -26.34
CA PHE A 92 -25.60 -3.91 -25.00
C PHE A 92 -24.71 -4.77 -24.12
N THR A 93 -24.00 -5.74 -24.69
CA THR A 93 -22.95 -6.47 -23.98
C THR A 93 -21.84 -5.54 -23.53
N LEU A 94 -21.40 -4.61 -24.37
CA LEU A 94 -20.38 -3.61 -24.03
C LEU A 94 -20.84 -2.68 -22.90
N ILE A 95 -22.08 -2.19 -22.96
CA ILE A 95 -22.67 -1.35 -21.89
C ILE A 95 -22.68 -2.13 -20.58
N ALA A 96 -23.22 -3.34 -20.59
CA ALA A 96 -23.30 -4.17 -19.40
C ALA A 96 -21.91 -4.46 -18.82
N PHE A 97 -20.95 -4.80 -19.68
CA PHE A 97 -19.57 -5.06 -19.29
C PHE A 97 -18.90 -3.80 -18.70
N SER A 98 -19.08 -2.63 -19.32
CA SER A 98 -18.49 -1.37 -18.85
C SER A 98 -19.03 -0.98 -17.47
N LEU A 99 -20.35 -1.10 -17.28
CA LEU A 99 -20.99 -0.87 -15.98
C LEU A 99 -20.54 -1.88 -14.93
N SER A 100 -20.36 -3.13 -15.34
CA SER A 100 -19.88 -4.21 -14.48
C SER A 100 -18.47 -3.95 -13.97
N VAL A 101 -17.54 -3.59 -14.87
CA VAL A 101 -16.17 -3.24 -14.51
C VAL A 101 -16.14 -2.03 -13.58
N TRP A 102 -16.91 -0.99 -13.88
CA TRP A 102 -16.99 0.20 -13.02
C TRP A 102 -17.54 -0.13 -11.63
N LEU A 103 -18.66 -0.86 -11.55
CA LEU A 103 -19.28 -1.25 -10.28
C LEU A 103 -18.32 -2.10 -9.44
N ASN A 104 -17.64 -3.05 -10.08
CA ASN A 104 -16.70 -3.94 -9.41
C ASN A 104 -15.47 -3.20 -8.90
N SER A 105 -14.93 -2.27 -9.69
CA SER A 105 -13.79 -1.46 -9.29
C SER A 105 -14.11 -0.48 -8.16
N THR A 106 -15.36 -0.03 -8.04
CA THR A 106 -15.73 1.05 -7.11
C THR A 106 -16.30 0.53 -5.79
N PHE A 107 -17.16 -0.49 -5.85
CA PHE A 107 -17.96 -0.90 -4.67
C PHE A 107 -17.76 -2.35 -4.25
N LEU A 108 -17.38 -3.22 -5.19
CA LEU A 108 -17.34 -4.66 -4.95
C LEU A 108 -15.91 -5.20 -4.91
N THR A 109 -14.92 -4.36 -4.63
CA THR A 109 -13.54 -4.77 -4.39
C THR A 109 -13.51 -5.69 -3.17
N GLY A 110 -13.29 -6.97 -3.42
CA GLY A 110 -13.08 -7.96 -2.36
C GLY A 110 -11.78 -7.70 -1.61
N VAL A 111 -11.72 -8.16 -0.36
CA VAL A 111 -10.45 -8.26 0.38
C VAL A 111 -9.74 -9.52 -0.13
N TYR A 112 -8.79 -9.34 -1.06
CA TYR A 112 -8.09 -10.47 -1.70
C TYR A 112 -6.83 -10.92 -0.94
N GLY A 113 -6.56 -10.33 0.23
CA GLY A 113 -5.34 -10.55 1.01
C GLY A 113 -4.14 -9.83 0.40
N GLU A 114 -3.00 -9.93 1.08
CA GLU A 114 -1.73 -9.36 0.64
C GLU A 114 -1.09 -10.21 -0.46
N PHE A 115 -0.53 -9.57 -1.48
CA PHE A 115 0.26 -10.25 -2.53
C PHE A 115 1.70 -10.52 -2.05
N ASN A 116 1.85 -11.18 -0.89
CA ASN A 116 3.15 -11.43 -0.27
C ASN A 116 3.82 -12.74 -0.76
N GLY A 117 3.12 -13.55 -1.56
CA GLY A 117 3.60 -14.83 -2.09
C GLY A 117 3.85 -15.92 -1.04
N ARG A 118 3.68 -15.61 0.25
CA ARG A 118 3.82 -16.53 1.39
C ARG A 118 2.49 -17.21 1.71
N ASP A 119 1.39 -16.47 1.61
CA ASP A 119 0.05 -17.00 1.78
C ASP A 119 -0.55 -17.33 0.42
N ASN A 120 -1.23 -18.48 0.33
CA ASN A 120 -2.16 -18.69 -0.77
C ASN A 120 -3.13 -17.50 -0.75
N LEU A 121 -3.28 -16.80 -1.88
CA LEU A 121 -4.30 -15.76 -2.06
C LEU A 121 -5.53 -16.21 -1.28
N GLN A 122 -5.88 -15.44 -0.25
CA GLN A 122 -7.05 -15.73 0.57
C GLN A 122 -8.28 -15.38 -0.27
N ILE A 123 -8.48 -16.17 -1.33
CA ILE A 123 -9.72 -16.28 -2.06
C ILE A 123 -10.64 -16.97 -1.07
N ALA A 124 -11.15 -16.19 -0.11
CA ALA A 124 -12.15 -16.66 0.82
C ALA A 124 -13.21 -17.39 -0.01
N PRO A 125 -13.56 -18.64 0.34
CA PRO A 125 -14.39 -19.48 -0.50
C PRO A 125 -15.69 -18.74 -0.80
N PHE A 126 -15.93 -18.45 -2.08
CA PHE A 126 -17.13 -17.83 -2.66
C PHE A 126 -18.13 -17.27 -1.63
N GLY A 127 -17.75 -16.17 -0.97
CA GLY A 127 -18.60 -15.55 0.04
C GLY A 127 -19.88 -14.97 -0.56
N LEU A 128 -20.81 -14.57 0.32
CA LEU A 128 -22.06 -13.89 -0.06
C LEU A 128 -21.83 -12.70 -1.03
N LEU A 129 -20.69 -12.00 -0.91
CA LEU A 129 -20.30 -10.91 -1.79
C LEU A 129 -20.15 -11.34 -3.26
N ASN A 130 -19.58 -12.51 -3.54
CA ASN A 130 -19.41 -12.99 -4.93
C ASN A 130 -20.77 -13.32 -5.56
N TRP A 131 -21.70 -13.87 -4.78
CA TRP A 131 -23.07 -14.10 -5.26
C TRP A 131 -23.81 -12.79 -5.52
N ILE A 132 -23.60 -11.78 -4.69
CA ILE A 132 -24.10 -10.42 -4.92
C ILE A 132 -23.51 -9.84 -6.21
N GLN A 133 -22.20 -9.99 -6.46
CA GLN A 133 -21.54 -9.54 -7.69
C GLN A 133 -22.15 -10.22 -8.93
N ILE A 134 -22.26 -11.55 -8.93
CA ILE A 134 -22.86 -12.31 -10.05
C ILE A 134 -24.31 -11.86 -10.27
N GLY A 135 -25.10 -11.74 -9.19
CA GLY A 135 -26.47 -11.26 -9.26
C GLY A 135 -26.57 -9.85 -9.84
N ALA A 136 -25.71 -8.94 -9.41
CA ALA A 136 -25.63 -7.58 -9.94
C ALA A 136 -25.29 -7.57 -11.44
N PHE A 137 -24.34 -8.41 -11.89
CA PHE A 137 -23.99 -8.52 -13.31
C PHE A 137 -25.15 -9.04 -14.15
N LEU A 138 -25.86 -10.08 -13.69
CA LEU A 138 -27.03 -10.60 -14.39
C LEU A 138 -28.14 -9.57 -14.48
N ILE A 139 -28.39 -8.80 -13.41
CA ILE A 139 -29.38 -7.72 -13.39
C ILE A 139 -29.00 -6.62 -14.39
N ILE A 140 -27.75 -6.15 -14.37
CA ILE A 140 -27.26 -5.12 -15.32
C ILE A 140 -27.43 -5.60 -16.76
N PHE A 141 -27.08 -6.86 -17.04
CA PHE A 141 -27.20 -7.44 -18.37
C PHE A 141 -28.66 -7.56 -18.82
N ALA A 142 -29.55 -8.03 -17.93
CA ALA A 142 -30.98 -8.11 -18.19
C ALA A 142 -31.59 -6.72 -18.46
N LEU A 143 -31.22 -5.71 -17.68
CA LEU A 143 -31.68 -4.32 -17.86
C LEU A 143 -31.16 -3.73 -19.18
N ALA A 144 -29.90 -4.00 -19.54
CA ALA A 144 -29.32 -3.57 -20.82
C ALA A 144 -30.10 -4.12 -22.01
N ILE A 145 -30.49 -5.40 -21.97
CA ILE A 145 -31.31 -6.04 -23.01
C ILE A 145 -32.74 -5.49 -22.99
N TYR A 146 -33.38 -5.40 -21.82
CA TYR A 146 -34.76 -4.95 -21.68
C TYR A 146 -34.96 -3.52 -22.22
N PHE A 147 -34.04 -2.61 -21.89
CA PHE A 147 -34.08 -1.22 -22.36
C PHE A 147 -33.38 -1.00 -23.70
N SER A 148 -33.06 -2.05 -24.45
CA SER A 148 -32.28 -1.96 -25.70
C SER A 148 -32.87 -1.06 -26.79
N ASN A 149 -34.16 -0.74 -26.71
CA ASN A 149 -34.84 0.20 -27.61
C ASN A 149 -34.77 1.68 -27.17
N ARG A 150 -34.16 1.98 -26.02
CA ARG A 150 -34.11 3.30 -25.38
C ARG A 150 -32.68 3.83 -25.23
N THR A 151 -31.89 3.80 -26.30
CA THR A 151 -30.46 4.17 -26.32
C THR A 151 -30.13 5.53 -25.68
N LYS A 152 -31.01 6.53 -25.82
CA LYS A 152 -30.82 7.85 -25.19
C LYS A 152 -30.70 7.80 -23.67
N ILE A 153 -31.46 6.92 -23.02
CA ILE A 153 -31.42 6.76 -21.55
C ILE A 153 -30.03 6.25 -21.13
N PHE A 154 -29.48 5.28 -21.87
CA PHE A 154 -28.14 4.76 -21.59
C PHE A 154 -27.02 5.77 -21.80
N ILE A 155 -27.14 6.68 -22.79
CA ILE A 155 -26.17 7.76 -22.96
C ILE A 155 -26.10 8.61 -21.69
N TYR A 156 -27.26 9.02 -21.15
CA TYR A 156 -27.30 9.80 -19.91
C TYR A 156 -26.78 9.00 -18.71
N ILE A 157 -27.14 7.72 -18.58
CA ILE A 157 -26.66 6.87 -17.47
C ILE A 157 -25.14 6.74 -17.49
N ILE A 158 -24.56 6.36 -18.64
CA ILE A 158 -23.11 6.15 -18.76
C ILE A 158 -22.35 7.47 -18.60
N ALA A 159 -22.85 8.56 -19.20
CA ALA A 159 -22.23 9.88 -19.03
C ALA A 159 -22.23 10.33 -17.56
N SER A 160 -23.36 10.17 -16.85
CA SER A 160 -23.46 10.49 -15.43
C SER A 160 -22.51 9.64 -14.57
N ILE A 161 -22.46 8.33 -14.82
CA ILE A 161 -21.55 7.42 -14.12
C ILE A 161 -20.09 7.80 -14.35
N PHE A 162 -19.72 8.10 -15.60
CA PHE A 162 -18.38 8.58 -15.93
C PHE A 162 -18.05 9.87 -15.19
N LEU A 163 -18.95 10.86 -15.18
CA LEU A 163 -18.74 12.12 -14.46
C LEU A 163 -18.62 11.94 -12.96
N ILE A 164 -19.43 11.07 -12.35
CA ILE A 164 -19.34 10.73 -10.92
C ILE A 164 -18.00 10.05 -10.63
N SER A 165 -17.62 9.04 -11.42
CA SER A 165 -16.36 8.32 -11.26
C SER A 165 -15.16 9.25 -11.38
N PHE A 166 -15.16 10.12 -12.40
CA PHE A 166 -14.12 11.12 -12.59
C PHE A 166 -14.04 12.08 -11.41
N SER A 167 -15.18 12.60 -10.95
CA SER A 167 -15.24 13.55 -9.83
C SER A 167 -14.69 12.93 -8.53
N VAL A 168 -15.14 11.72 -8.18
CA VAL A 168 -14.66 11.01 -6.98
C VAL A 168 -13.16 10.76 -7.05
N SER A 169 -12.65 10.26 -8.17
CA SER A 169 -11.20 10.05 -8.35
C SER A 169 -10.42 11.36 -8.22
N THR A 170 -10.89 12.47 -8.83
CA THR A 170 -10.19 13.77 -8.70
C THR A 170 -10.17 14.32 -7.28
N ILE A 171 -11.24 14.12 -6.51
CA ILE A 171 -11.28 14.52 -5.09
C ILE A 171 -10.29 13.66 -4.28
N ASN A 172 -10.26 12.35 -4.51
CA ASN A 172 -9.32 11.43 -3.85
C ASN A 172 -7.85 11.75 -4.19
N ILE A 173 -7.57 12.10 -5.44
CA ILE A 173 -6.24 12.56 -5.87
C ILE A 173 -5.87 13.84 -5.12
N ALA A 174 -6.77 14.82 -5.10
CA ALA A 174 -6.52 16.13 -4.51
C ALA A 174 -6.34 16.05 -2.98
N SER A 175 -7.14 15.24 -2.28
CA SER A 175 -7.03 15.07 -0.83
C SER A 175 -5.69 14.44 -0.44
N LYS A 176 -5.29 13.35 -1.10
CA LYS A 176 -4.01 12.66 -0.85
C LYS A 176 -2.80 13.53 -1.16
N LEU A 177 -2.85 14.34 -2.22
CA LEU A 177 -1.79 15.32 -2.52
C LEU A 177 -1.73 16.46 -1.50
N SER A 178 -2.85 16.83 -0.90
CA SER A 178 -2.90 17.86 0.14
C SER A 178 -2.40 17.35 1.50
N GLU A 179 -2.69 16.10 1.85
CA GLU A 179 -2.20 15.48 3.10
C GLU A 179 -0.69 15.25 3.06
N LYS A 180 -0.10 14.89 1.92
CA LYS A 180 1.36 14.69 1.80
C LYS A 180 2.18 15.97 1.93
N LYS A 181 1.54 17.16 1.98
CA LYS A 181 2.19 18.42 2.40
C LYS A 181 2.31 18.58 3.92
N ILE A 182 1.77 17.66 4.71
CA ILE A 182 1.84 17.73 6.17
C ILE A 182 3.19 17.17 6.65
N LYS A 183 4.06 18.13 6.99
CA LYS A 183 5.18 18.04 7.92
C LYS A 183 6.26 17.02 7.54
N GLN A 184 7.18 17.48 6.68
CA GLN A 184 8.61 17.27 6.92
C GLN A 184 8.93 17.84 8.31
N GLY A 185 8.58 17.09 9.34
CA GLY A 185 8.61 17.50 10.73
C GLY A 185 10.06 17.55 11.17
N SER A 186 10.69 18.72 11.02
CA SER A 186 11.88 19.11 11.78
C SER A 186 12.91 17.99 11.91
N GLU A 187 13.58 17.61 10.81
CA GLU A 187 14.80 16.78 10.83
C GLU A 187 15.80 17.26 11.91
N LYS A 188 15.80 18.56 12.22
CA LYS A 188 16.58 19.17 13.31
C LYS A 188 16.33 18.60 14.72
N LYS A 189 15.15 18.04 15.01
CA LYS A 189 14.87 17.44 16.34
C LYS A 189 15.50 16.06 16.49
N PHE A 190 15.71 15.33 15.39
CA PHE A 190 16.24 13.97 15.40
C PHE A 190 17.76 13.89 15.66
N PHE A 191 18.48 14.97 15.35
CA PHE A 191 19.94 15.04 15.54
C PHE A 191 20.37 15.86 16.76
N THR A 192 19.45 16.08 17.71
CA THR A 192 19.79 16.75 18.97
C THR A 192 20.12 15.68 20.03
N TYR A 193 21.41 15.51 20.31
CA TYR A 193 21.91 14.54 21.27
C TYR A 193 22.33 15.22 22.58
N SER A 194 22.23 14.49 23.69
CA SER A 194 22.74 14.95 24.97
C SER A 194 24.26 15.01 24.92
N LYS A 195 24.85 16.15 25.29
CA LYS A 195 26.32 16.33 25.29
C LYS A 195 27.00 15.69 26.51
N ASN A 196 26.25 15.55 27.61
CA ASN A 196 26.81 15.21 28.92
C ASN A 196 26.31 13.87 29.47
N ASN A 197 25.27 13.29 28.87
CA ASN A 197 24.70 12.00 29.25
C ASN A 197 24.85 11.02 28.08
N PRO A 198 24.95 9.70 28.36
CA PRO A 198 24.90 8.71 27.31
C PRO A 198 23.57 8.79 26.56
N ASN A 199 23.62 8.63 25.24
CA ASN A 199 22.46 8.56 24.39
C ASN A 199 22.26 7.11 23.96
N LEU A 200 21.02 6.64 23.95
CA LEU A 200 20.68 5.31 23.47
C LEU A 200 20.03 5.44 22.08
N LEU A 201 20.66 4.83 21.09
CA LEU A 201 20.13 4.73 19.73
C LEU A 201 19.64 3.30 19.50
N PHE A 202 18.36 3.17 19.20
CA PHE A 202 17.73 1.91 18.85
C PHE A 202 17.35 1.92 17.37
N ILE A 203 18.00 1.07 16.58
CA ILE A 203 17.71 0.90 15.15
C ILE A 203 17.06 -0.46 15.00
N LEU A 204 15.80 -0.46 14.55
CA LEU A 204 15.10 -1.70 14.23
C LEU A 204 15.08 -1.87 12.72
N LEU A 205 15.56 -3.03 12.27
CA LEU A 205 15.48 -3.43 10.87
C LEU A 205 14.37 -4.46 10.75
N ASP A 206 13.25 -4.07 10.13
CA ASP A 206 12.10 -4.96 9.98
C ASP A 206 12.38 -6.08 8.98
N GLU A 207 11.86 -7.28 9.26
CA GLU A 207 12.10 -8.53 8.52
C GLU A 207 13.58 -8.90 8.26
N TYR A 208 14.55 -8.22 8.89
CA TYR A 208 15.97 -8.40 8.59
C TYR A 208 16.56 -9.63 9.29
N GLN A 209 17.24 -10.50 8.51
CA GLN A 209 17.82 -11.76 8.99
C GLN A 209 19.35 -11.67 9.11
N SER A 210 19.92 -12.27 10.16
CA SER A 210 21.39 -12.30 10.37
C SER A 210 22.16 -12.96 9.24
N ASP A 211 21.56 -13.92 8.54
CA ASP A 211 22.23 -14.64 7.46
C ASP A 211 22.59 -13.67 6.33
N TYR A 212 21.66 -12.80 5.92
CA TYR A 212 21.93 -11.75 4.94
C TYR A 212 23.03 -10.79 5.41
N PHE A 213 23.03 -10.43 6.70
CA PHE A 213 24.08 -9.59 7.25
C PHE A 213 25.46 -10.23 7.11
N SER A 214 25.55 -11.54 7.38
CA SER A 214 26.81 -12.27 7.26
C SER A 214 27.33 -12.33 5.82
N GLU A 215 26.44 -12.36 4.83
CA GLU A 215 26.78 -12.37 3.40
C GLU A 215 27.29 -11.02 2.91
N ILE A 216 26.70 -9.92 3.38
CA ILE A 216 27.09 -8.56 2.97
C ILE A 216 28.29 -7.99 3.75
N LEU A 217 28.72 -8.66 4.82
CA LEU A 217 29.78 -8.18 5.71
C LEU A 217 31.17 -8.37 5.08
N ASP A 218 31.54 -7.45 4.19
CA ASP A 218 32.87 -7.36 3.60
C ASP A 218 33.89 -6.64 4.52
N ASP A 219 35.17 -6.65 4.14
CA ASP A 219 36.24 -6.06 4.96
C ASP A 219 36.09 -4.53 5.11
N LYS A 220 35.44 -3.88 4.14
CA LYS A 220 35.18 -2.43 4.18
C LYS A 220 34.07 -2.10 5.19
N LEU A 221 33.00 -2.87 5.22
CA LEU A 221 31.88 -2.70 6.14
C LEU A 221 32.30 -3.07 7.57
N LYS A 222 33.10 -4.13 7.76
CA LYS A 222 33.68 -4.47 9.07
C LYS A 222 34.48 -3.32 9.66
N GLY A 223 35.30 -2.65 8.85
CA GLY A 223 36.06 -1.48 9.28
C GLY A 223 35.17 -0.32 9.77
N ASN A 224 34.00 -0.15 9.17
CA ASN A 224 33.03 0.88 9.58
C ASN A 224 32.27 0.51 10.87
N LEU A 225 32.20 -0.78 11.21
CA LEU A 225 31.51 -1.31 12.39
C LEU A 225 32.46 -1.56 13.57
N ASN A 226 33.63 -0.93 13.56
CA ASN A 226 34.55 -0.98 14.70
C ASN A 226 33.86 -0.47 15.98
N GLY A 227 33.87 -1.29 17.02
CA GLY A 227 33.18 -1.01 18.30
C GLY A 227 31.78 -1.61 18.42
N PHE A 228 31.24 -2.23 17.37
CA PHE A 228 29.99 -2.98 17.43
C PHE A 228 30.23 -4.42 17.89
N ILE A 229 29.28 -4.95 18.66
CA ILE A 229 29.23 -6.37 19.03
C ILE A 229 28.17 -7.02 18.16
N TRP A 230 28.57 -8.01 17.36
CA TRP A 230 27.64 -8.78 16.55
C TRP A 230 27.22 -10.06 17.27
N PHE A 231 25.91 -10.21 17.48
CA PHE A 231 25.29 -11.42 18.01
C PHE A 231 24.77 -12.28 16.87
N LYS A 232 25.64 -13.12 16.29
CA LYS A 232 25.32 -13.95 15.11
C LYS A 232 24.10 -14.84 15.31
N ASP A 233 23.95 -15.40 16.52
CA ASP A 233 22.87 -16.32 16.86
C ASP A 233 21.72 -15.62 17.62
N ALA A 234 21.58 -14.30 17.45
CA ALA A 234 20.44 -13.56 18.01
C ALA A 234 19.15 -13.95 17.28
N ALA A 235 18.19 -14.48 18.05
CA ALA A 235 16.86 -14.82 17.57
C ALA A 235 15.82 -13.91 18.22
N SER A 236 14.87 -13.45 17.42
CA SER A 236 13.67 -12.80 17.96
C SER A 236 12.80 -13.81 18.73
N ASN A 237 12.17 -13.33 19.81
CA ASN A 237 11.19 -14.08 20.57
C ASN A 237 9.92 -14.38 19.75
N PHE A 238 9.63 -13.55 18.73
CA PHE A 238 8.42 -13.64 17.92
C PHE A 238 8.69 -13.46 16.43
N PRO A 239 7.91 -14.13 15.54
CA PRO A 239 8.03 -14.00 14.10
C PRO A 239 7.35 -12.73 13.54
N THR A 240 6.59 -12.00 14.36
CA THR A 240 5.86 -10.78 13.97
C THR A 240 6.44 -9.55 14.66
N THR A 241 6.59 -8.46 13.91
CA THR A 241 7.21 -7.20 14.36
C THR A 241 6.52 -6.64 15.60
N ILE A 242 5.18 -6.63 15.62
CA ILE A 242 4.41 -6.01 16.71
C ILE A 242 4.68 -6.63 18.08
N VAL A 243 4.76 -7.97 18.15
CA VAL A 243 5.02 -8.69 19.40
C VAL A 243 6.51 -8.74 19.71
N ALA A 244 7.35 -8.86 18.68
CA ALA A 244 8.81 -8.86 18.82
C ALA A 244 9.31 -7.56 19.46
N VAL A 245 8.84 -6.40 18.98
CA VAL A 245 9.25 -5.10 19.50
C VAL A 245 8.73 -4.89 20.92
N ALA A 246 7.48 -5.28 21.22
CA ALA A 246 6.97 -5.21 22.59
C ALA A 246 7.83 -6.03 23.55
N ALA A 247 8.12 -7.29 23.21
CA ALA A 247 8.98 -8.15 24.00
C ALA A 247 10.41 -7.60 24.15
N MET A 248 10.91 -6.90 23.14
CA MET A 248 12.22 -6.26 23.20
C MET A 248 12.26 -5.03 24.10
N LEU A 249 11.20 -4.23 24.11
CA LEU A 249 11.11 -3.01 24.92
C LEU A 249 10.76 -3.31 26.38
N THR A 250 9.94 -4.33 26.64
CA THR A 250 9.42 -4.62 27.99
C THR A 250 10.09 -5.82 28.65
N GLY A 251 10.60 -6.77 27.85
CA GLY A 251 11.09 -8.07 28.30
C GLY A 251 10.00 -9.13 28.46
N ASP A 252 8.74 -8.79 28.21
CA ASP A 252 7.60 -9.69 28.41
C ASP A 252 7.34 -10.59 27.19
N ILE A 253 6.92 -11.84 27.44
CA ILE A 253 6.58 -12.81 26.40
C ILE A 253 5.06 -12.91 26.30
N TYR A 254 4.50 -12.58 25.14
CA TYR A 254 3.10 -12.83 24.83
C TYR A 254 2.83 -14.33 24.59
N ASP A 255 1.86 -14.90 25.32
CA ASP A 255 1.56 -16.33 25.29
C ASP A 255 0.13 -16.66 24.78
N ASN A 256 -0.58 -15.66 24.25
CA ASN A 256 -1.99 -15.73 23.82
C ASN A 256 -3.01 -16.02 24.94
N THR A 257 -2.66 -15.89 26.21
CA THR A 257 -3.63 -16.07 27.32
C THR A 257 -4.57 -14.89 27.50
N VAL A 258 -4.17 -13.71 27.01
CA VAL A 258 -4.93 -12.47 27.04
C VAL A 258 -5.07 -11.88 25.64
N ASP A 259 -6.04 -10.98 25.45
CA ASP A 259 -6.14 -10.19 24.24
C ASP A 259 -4.85 -9.37 24.02
N ILE A 260 -4.43 -9.24 22.77
CA ILE A 260 -3.16 -8.60 22.43
C ILE A 260 -3.12 -7.12 22.86
N LEU A 261 -4.26 -6.42 22.84
CA LEU A 261 -4.34 -5.03 23.30
C LEU A 261 -4.18 -4.93 24.81
N ASP A 262 -4.74 -5.88 25.55
CA ASP A 262 -4.62 -5.93 27.00
C ASP A 262 -3.20 -6.30 27.44
N PHE A 263 -2.53 -7.19 26.68
CA PHE A 263 -1.09 -7.45 26.86
C PHE A 263 -0.26 -6.18 26.71
N PHE A 264 -0.43 -5.42 25.62
CA PHE A 264 0.37 -4.21 25.41
C PHE A 264 0.13 -3.14 26.48
N LYS A 265 -1.12 -2.97 26.94
CA LYS A 265 -1.42 -2.05 28.04
C LYS A 265 -0.67 -2.45 29.31
N ALA A 266 -0.74 -3.73 29.69
CA ALA A 266 -0.09 -4.24 30.90
C ALA A 266 1.45 -4.14 30.82
N SER A 267 2.04 -4.48 29.67
CA SER A 267 3.49 -4.46 29.47
C SER A 267 4.06 -3.04 29.32
N SER A 268 3.23 -2.06 28.93
CA SER A 268 3.69 -0.68 28.69
C SER A 268 4.35 -0.04 29.91
N ASP A 269 3.92 -0.39 31.13
CA ASP A 269 4.46 0.18 32.38
C ASP A 269 5.89 -0.26 32.68
N HIS A 270 6.32 -1.39 32.12
CA HIS A 270 7.65 -1.95 32.34
C HIS A 270 8.64 -1.68 31.20
N SER A 271 8.18 -1.00 30.14
CA SER A 271 8.98 -0.61 28.97
C SER A 271 10.23 0.16 29.37
N ILE A 272 11.35 -0.17 28.72
CA ILE A 272 12.62 0.54 28.89
C ILE A 272 12.48 2.03 28.62
N ALA A 273 11.58 2.44 27.71
CA ALA A 273 11.32 3.84 27.40
C ALA A 273 10.81 4.62 28.63
N LYS A 274 9.91 4.03 29.44
CA LYS A 274 9.43 4.64 30.69
C LYS A 274 10.47 4.64 31.81
N LYS A 275 11.44 3.71 31.76
CA LYS A 275 12.54 3.61 32.74
C LYS A 275 13.68 4.62 32.52
N PHE A 276 13.66 5.40 31.43
CA PHE A 276 14.60 6.51 31.21
C PHE A 276 14.04 7.82 31.82
N PRO A 277 14.44 8.21 33.06
CA PRO A 277 13.90 9.39 33.71
C PRO A 277 14.26 10.67 32.93
N GLY A 278 13.24 11.42 32.51
CA GLY A 278 13.37 12.68 31.79
C GLY A 278 13.71 12.55 30.31
N GLY A 279 13.86 11.33 29.76
CA GLY A 279 14.26 11.15 28.37
C GLY A 279 13.23 11.71 27.38
N GLN A 280 13.69 12.44 26.37
CA GLN A 280 12.83 12.70 25.20
C GLN A 280 12.89 11.46 24.30
N VAL A 281 11.75 10.79 24.16
CA VAL A 281 11.58 9.67 23.24
C VAL A 281 11.05 10.23 21.93
N ASN A 282 11.84 10.09 20.86
CA ASN A 282 11.45 10.51 19.52
C ASN A 282 11.33 9.26 18.64
N HIS A 283 10.21 9.14 17.92
CA HIS A 283 9.96 8.06 16.96
C HIS A 283 9.57 8.64 15.60
N THR A 284 9.90 7.95 14.51
CA THR A 284 9.43 8.26 13.16
C THR A 284 8.17 7.43 12.83
N PRO A 285 7.03 8.05 12.46
CA PRO A 285 5.88 7.32 11.96
C PRO A 285 6.20 6.71 10.58
N GLY A 286 5.88 5.43 10.41
CA GLY A 286 5.93 4.71 9.12
C GLY A 286 4.83 3.65 8.97
N SER A 287 3.77 3.67 9.80
CA SER A 287 2.51 2.90 9.66
C SER A 287 1.62 3.03 10.91
N ASP A 288 0.30 2.81 10.77
CA ASP A 288 -0.74 2.90 11.83
C ASP A 288 -0.50 1.98 13.04
N ILE A 289 0.38 0.98 12.93
CA ILE A 289 0.82 0.11 14.04
C ILE A 289 1.57 0.92 15.12
N LEU A 290 2.05 2.12 14.80
CA LEU A 290 2.84 2.97 15.71
C LEU A 290 2.04 3.68 16.79
N ASP A 291 0.71 3.82 16.68
CA ASP A 291 -0.11 4.35 17.79
C ASP A 291 -0.11 3.39 18.99
N LEU A 292 0.03 2.09 18.73
CA LEU A 292 0.22 1.08 19.76
C LEU A 292 1.62 1.18 20.39
N PHE A 293 2.63 1.49 19.57
CA PHE A 293 3.99 1.75 20.05
C PHE A 293 4.11 3.06 20.81
N GLY A 294 3.33 4.09 20.50
CA GLY A 294 3.28 5.34 21.26
C GLY A 294 3.00 5.11 22.74
N ASN A 295 2.09 4.18 23.05
CA ASN A 295 1.80 3.78 24.44
C ASN A 295 2.96 3.01 25.09
N LEU A 296 3.70 2.19 24.34
CA LEU A 296 4.88 1.48 24.82
C LEU A 296 6.10 2.40 24.98
N LEU A 297 6.18 3.46 24.17
CA LEU A 297 7.28 4.41 24.12
C LEU A 297 7.09 5.61 25.05
N GLY A 298 5.86 5.85 25.52
CA GLY A 298 5.51 6.88 26.47
C GLY A 298 5.55 8.27 25.84
N ASP A 299 4.40 8.79 25.43
CA ASP A 299 4.27 10.20 25.05
C ASP A 299 4.44 11.08 26.30
N THR A 300 5.61 11.68 26.47
CA THR A 300 5.79 12.78 27.43
C THR A 300 5.60 14.13 26.73
N ASP A 301 4.61 14.89 27.22
CA ASP A 301 4.32 16.25 26.81
C ASP A 301 5.59 17.14 26.92
N PRO A 302 6.07 17.77 25.82
CA PRO A 302 7.29 18.57 25.83
C PRO A 302 7.17 19.86 26.67
N ALA A 303 5.99 20.20 27.18
CA ALA A 303 5.76 21.40 27.99
C ALA A 303 6.34 21.34 29.42
N LEU A 304 6.87 20.19 29.88
CA LEU A 304 7.26 20.01 31.30
C LEU A 304 8.75 19.72 31.58
N SER A 305 9.66 19.75 30.61
CA SER A 305 11.09 19.47 30.89
C SER A 305 12.04 20.63 30.59
N GLY A 306 12.20 21.52 31.56
CA GLY A 306 13.31 22.49 31.62
C GLY A 306 14.66 21.87 32.05
N ALA A 307 14.87 20.57 31.84
CA ALA A 307 16.03 19.84 32.37
C ALA A 307 16.83 19.12 31.27
N ARG A 308 18.13 19.00 31.54
CA ARG A 308 19.18 18.44 30.66
C ARG A 308 19.07 16.92 30.65
N ASN A 309 18.52 16.35 29.59
CA ASN A 309 18.07 14.95 29.61
C ASN A 309 18.79 14.05 28.57
N PRO A 310 18.83 12.73 28.78
CA PRO A 310 19.25 11.74 27.77
C PRO A 310 18.17 11.57 26.68
N HIS A 311 18.57 11.13 25.48
CA HIS A 311 17.64 10.91 24.36
C HIS A 311 17.58 9.43 23.97
N VAL A 312 16.37 8.92 23.69
CA VAL A 312 16.14 7.59 23.10
C VAL A 312 15.57 7.80 21.71
N LEU A 313 16.30 7.34 20.69
CA LEU A 313 15.91 7.48 19.28
C LEU A 313 15.53 6.11 18.71
N TYR A 314 14.34 6.03 18.11
CA TYR A 314 13.86 4.88 17.37
C TYR A 314 13.79 5.21 15.88
N VAL A 315 14.50 4.44 15.06
CA VAL A 315 14.41 4.51 13.58
C VAL A 315 14.02 3.13 13.06
N ASN A 316 12.89 3.08 12.34
CA ASN A 316 12.49 1.93 11.55
C ASN A 316 12.73 2.28 10.08
N GLU A 317 13.65 1.58 9.42
CA GLU A 317 13.79 1.66 7.98
C GLU A 317 13.09 0.45 7.36
N GLY A 318 11.91 0.68 6.77
CA GLY A 318 11.29 -0.31 5.90
C GLY A 318 12.22 -0.60 4.73
N CYS A 319 12.45 -1.88 4.42
CA CYS A 319 13.40 -2.29 3.39
C CYS A 319 13.05 -1.67 2.02
N CYS A 320 14.01 -0.93 1.45
CA CYS A 320 14.05 -0.65 0.01
C CYS A 320 14.30 -1.97 -0.75
N ALA A 321 13.41 -2.32 -1.68
CA ALA A 321 13.53 -3.51 -2.51
C ALA A 321 14.82 -3.51 -3.36
N PRO A 322 15.63 -4.59 -3.37
CA PRO A 322 16.73 -4.72 -4.30
C PRO A 322 16.23 -5.19 -5.67
N GLY A 323 16.45 -4.37 -6.69
CA GLY A 323 16.13 -4.68 -8.07
C GLY A 323 17.06 -5.73 -8.70
N ALA A 324 16.42 -6.74 -9.29
CA ALA A 324 16.80 -7.46 -10.51
C ALA A 324 18.13 -8.23 -10.57
N LEU A 325 18.09 -9.54 -10.27
CA LEU A 325 18.90 -10.56 -10.95
C LEU A 325 18.11 -11.89 -11.09
N THR A 326 18.06 -12.44 -12.31
CA THR A 326 17.63 -13.80 -12.65
C THR A 326 18.73 -14.46 -13.51
N PRO A 327 18.66 -15.78 -13.81
CA PRO A 327 18.35 -16.92 -12.95
C PRO A 327 19.48 -17.98 -13.01
N HIS A 328 19.61 -18.83 -11.99
CA HIS A 328 19.74 -20.29 -12.18
C HIS A 328 19.90 -21.03 -10.84
N ASN A 329 19.26 -22.19 -10.79
CA ASN A 329 19.38 -23.31 -9.86
C ASN A 329 18.39 -23.36 -8.69
N GLU A 330 17.61 -24.44 -8.77
CA GLU A 330 16.71 -24.99 -7.76
C GLU A 330 17.42 -25.19 -6.43
N LEU A 331 16.87 -24.63 -5.34
CA LEU A 331 17.19 -25.05 -3.98
C LEU A 331 15.90 -25.15 -3.15
N ARG A 332 15.68 -26.35 -2.61
CA ARG A 332 14.60 -26.68 -1.68
C ARG A 332 14.79 -25.89 -0.37
N PHE A 333 13.76 -25.17 0.07
CA PHE A 333 13.73 -24.49 1.36
C PHE A 333 13.45 -25.45 2.52
N PRO A 334 14.19 -25.37 3.65
CA PRO A 334 13.64 -25.70 4.95
C PRO A 334 13.08 -24.43 5.63
N LYS A 335 11.94 -24.60 6.30
CA LYS A 335 11.28 -23.62 7.17
C LYS A 335 12.23 -23.14 8.28
N ARG A 336 12.45 -21.83 8.40
CA ARG A 336 12.62 -21.02 9.63
C ARG A 336 12.94 -19.57 9.25
N SER A 337 12.08 -18.64 9.61
CA SER A 337 12.33 -17.18 9.50
C SER A 337 12.91 -16.69 10.83
N ILE A 338 14.08 -16.04 10.77
CA ILE A 338 14.84 -15.55 11.93
C ILE A 338 14.97 -14.03 11.80
N LEU A 339 14.45 -13.27 12.77
CA LEU A 339 14.71 -11.83 12.90
C LEU A 339 15.99 -11.62 13.71
N SER A 340 16.79 -10.60 13.37
CA SER A 340 18.03 -10.28 14.08
C SER A 340 18.09 -8.81 14.50
N CYS A 341 18.49 -8.56 15.75
CA CYS A 341 18.49 -7.22 16.32
C CYS A 341 19.88 -6.75 16.75
N TRP A 342 20.11 -5.44 16.65
CA TRP A 342 21.34 -4.76 17.00
C TRP A 342 21.12 -3.83 18.18
N ILE A 343 21.87 -4.04 19.28
CA ILE A 343 21.90 -3.09 20.40
C ILE A 343 23.18 -2.26 20.29
N LEU A 344 23.01 -0.95 20.09
CA LEU A 344 24.10 0.02 20.02
C LEU A 344 24.46 0.49 21.44
N ASN A 345 25.70 0.25 21.87
CA ASN A 345 26.23 0.79 23.12
C ASN A 345 27.46 1.65 22.82
N ALA A 346 27.24 2.96 22.62
CA ALA A 346 28.33 3.90 22.35
C ALA A 346 28.96 4.39 23.67
N PHE A 347 29.98 3.67 24.15
CA PHE A 347 30.85 4.18 25.22
C PHE A 347 31.90 5.13 24.63
N SER A 348 31.69 6.43 24.80
CA SER A 348 32.75 7.43 24.63
C SER A 348 33.77 7.26 25.78
N GLN A 349 34.86 6.52 25.54
CA GLN A 349 35.93 6.36 26.53
C GLN A 349 36.63 7.68 26.84
N GLY A 350 36.56 8.08 28.11
CA GLY A 350 37.41 9.08 28.71
C GLY A 350 37.81 8.66 30.12
N ARG A 351 38.99 8.04 30.22
CA ARG A 351 39.84 7.75 31.41
C ARG A 351 39.67 6.42 32.14
N HIS A 352 40.85 5.89 32.43
CA HIS A 352 41.26 4.77 33.27
C HIS A 352 40.38 4.48 34.49
N SER A 353 39.94 3.22 34.59
CA SER A 353 39.88 2.49 35.85
C SER A 353 39.87 0.98 35.58
N THR A 354 40.88 0.30 36.11
CA THR A 354 40.97 -1.16 36.28
C THR A 354 39.85 -1.65 37.20
N LEU A 355 39.14 -2.72 36.83
CA LEU A 355 38.32 -3.48 37.77
C LEU A 355 38.39 -4.99 37.47
N ASN A 356 38.69 -5.72 38.54
CA ASN A 356 39.02 -7.13 38.61
C ASN A 356 37.83 -8.04 38.29
N CYS A 357 38.13 -9.18 37.65
CA CYS A 357 37.26 -10.35 37.64
C CYS A 357 37.05 -10.90 39.05
N ILE A 358 35.81 -11.21 39.40
CA ILE A 358 35.46 -12.28 40.34
C ILE A 358 34.37 -13.11 39.66
N GLN A 359 34.51 -14.44 39.77
CA GLN A 359 33.76 -15.52 39.12
C GLN A 359 32.26 -15.48 39.35
#